data_AF-A0A519UTR6-F1
#
_entry.id   AF-A0A519UTR6-F1
#
_cell.length_a   1.000
_cell.length_b   1.000
_cell.length_c   1.000
_cell.angle_alpha   90.00
_cell.angle_beta   90.00
_cell.angle_gamma   90.00
#
_symmetry.space_group_name_H-M   'P 1'
#
loop_
_entity.id
_entity.type
_entity.pdbx_description
1 polymer ?
#
loop_
_entity_poly.entity_id
_entity_poly.type
_entity_poly.pdbx_seq_one_letter_code
_entity_poly.pdbx_strand_id
1 'polypeptide(L)'
;MEKGVLQKWYCWLGKALLLAGLLQPSRAWAQVTDSTGTIQADTSAAPVVAPAAGAAGGLPSSEFETYTVKESGTRYTATLTGIYTTGTVERIYFTTSHTGNFKLSRHWLLPTSLAYSYGKQDGLLRERELLGLLTPTYQRGRVKYYLLGDGEQSNLRAIARRFVMGVGGGYTLYADTLRNEVSLSQFFLFEHTDYLGGLLREVPRSSTRLKFRLGKGPVVLTGLVFYQPSLQD
;
A
#
# COMPACT_ATOMS: atom_id res chain seq x y z
N MET A 1 -35.26 -15.18 27.93
CA MET A 1 -35.44 -13.93 27.18
C MET A 1 -34.14 -13.64 26.44
N GLU A 2 -33.82 -14.42 25.40
CA GLU A 2 -32.42 -14.52 24.92
C GLU A 2 -32.31 -15.06 23.47
N LYS A 3 -32.98 -14.40 22.51
CA LYS A 3 -32.86 -14.75 21.07
C LYS A 3 -32.64 -13.54 20.14
N GLY A 4 -32.34 -12.36 20.67
CA GLY A 4 -32.29 -11.11 19.88
C GLY A 4 -30.90 -10.60 19.47
N VAL A 5 -29.81 -11.14 20.02
CA VAL A 5 -28.47 -10.52 19.88
C VAL A 5 -27.63 -11.15 18.74
N LEU A 6 -27.85 -12.42 18.42
CA LEU A 6 -27.08 -13.13 17.38
C LEU A 6 -27.45 -12.74 15.95
N GLN A 7 -28.66 -12.21 15.72
CA GLN A 7 -29.15 -11.86 14.38
C GLN A 7 -28.64 -10.50 13.87
N LYS A 8 -28.18 -9.60 14.75
CA LYS A 8 -27.63 -8.29 14.37
C LYS A 8 -26.16 -8.34 13.92
N TRP A 9 -25.42 -9.40 14.23
CA TRP A 9 -24.01 -9.55 13.81
C TRP A 9 -23.87 -9.98 12.34
N TYR A 10 -24.80 -10.80 11.83
CA TYR A 10 -24.77 -11.25 10.44
C TYR A 10 -25.08 -10.14 9.41
N CYS A 11 -25.78 -9.08 9.80
CA CYS A 11 -26.15 -7.98 8.90
C CYS A 11 -25.00 -7.00 8.56
N TRP A 12 -23.90 -7.01 9.33
CA TRP A 12 -22.77 -6.10 9.09
C TRP A 12 -21.63 -6.76 8.31
N LEU A 13 -21.43 -8.07 8.46
CA LEU A 13 -20.46 -8.83 7.67
C LEU A 13 -20.87 -8.94 6.18
N GLY A 14 -22.18 -9.03 5.90
CA GLY A 14 -22.70 -9.04 4.52
C GLY A 14 -22.53 -7.72 3.75
N LYS A 15 -22.40 -6.59 4.45
CA LYS A 15 -22.22 -5.27 3.80
C LYS A 15 -20.77 -4.91 3.53
N ALA A 16 -19.81 -5.47 4.28
CA ALA A 16 -18.39 -5.31 3.99
C ALA A 16 -17.95 -6.11 2.74
N LEU A 17 -18.61 -7.25 2.47
CA LEU A 17 -18.39 -8.06 1.26
C LEU A 17 -19.05 -7.48 -0.01
N LEU A 18 -20.00 -6.55 0.12
CA LEU A 18 -20.66 -5.89 -1.01
C LEU A 18 -19.89 -4.69 -1.60
N LEU A 19 -18.82 -4.22 -0.94
CA LEU A 19 -17.94 -3.17 -1.49
C LEU A 19 -16.80 -3.71 -2.36
N ALA A 20 -16.57 -5.02 -2.37
CA ALA A 20 -15.60 -5.67 -3.27
C ALA A 20 -16.21 -6.08 -4.63
N GLY A 21 -17.54 -5.99 -4.79
CA GLY A 21 -18.27 -6.48 -5.97
C GLY A 21 -18.53 -5.47 -7.09
N LEU A 22 -18.12 -4.19 -6.96
CA LEU A 22 -18.43 -3.14 -7.94
C LEU A 22 -17.28 -2.77 -8.90
N LEU A 23 -16.18 -3.51 -8.87
CA LEU A 23 -15.14 -3.41 -9.90
C LEU A 23 -15.38 -4.49 -10.96
N GLN A 24 -16.43 -4.32 -11.76
CA GLN A 24 -16.47 -4.97 -13.07
C GLN A 24 -15.37 -4.31 -13.93
N PRO A 25 -14.39 -5.06 -14.44
CA PRO A 25 -13.41 -4.50 -15.34
C PRO A 25 -14.09 -4.24 -16.68
N SER A 26 -14.51 -3.00 -16.92
CA SER A 26 -14.77 -2.50 -18.26
C SER A 26 -13.52 -2.77 -19.09
N ARG A 27 -13.60 -3.73 -20.01
CA ARG A 27 -12.58 -3.98 -21.04
C ARG A 27 -12.60 -2.81 -22.02
N ALA A 28 -11.98 -1.69 -21.66
CA ALA A 28 -11.56 -0.68 -22.60
C ALA A 28 -10.10 -0.96 -22.96
N TRP A 29 -9.91 -1.78 -23.99
CA TRP A 29 -8.63 -1.97 -24.64
C TRP A 29 -8.37 -0.74 -25.50
N ALA A 30 -7.54 0.18 -25.02
CA ALA A 30 -6.86 1.11 -25.91
C ALA A 30 -5.64 0.36 -26.46
N GLN A 31 -5.82 -0.28 -27.62
CA GLN A 31 -4.69 -0.71 -28.44
C GLN A 31 -3.93 0.54 -28.86
N VAL A 32 -2.72 0.70 -28.33
CA VAL A 32 -1.69 1.56 -28.92
C VAL A 32 -0.61 0.62 -29.40
N THR A 33 -0.34 0.70 -30.70
CA THR A 33 0.51 -0.17 -31.50
C THR A 33 1.83 -0.50 -30.81
N ASP A 34 2.09 -1.80 -30.67
CA ASP A 34 3.38 -2.36 -30.27
C ASP A 34 4.44 -2.03 -31.33
N SER A 35 5.50 -1.34 -30.92
CA SER A 35 6.78 -1.40 -31.61
C SER A 35 7.61 -2.50 -30.95
N THR A 36 7.44 -3.74 -31.41
CA THR A 36 8.44 -4.80 -31.26
C THR A 36 9.69 -4.41 -32.03
N GLY A 37 10.53 -3.60 -31.39
CA GLY A 37 11.92 -3.37 -31.76
C GLY A 37 12.77 -3.81 -30.58
N THR A 38 13.68 -4.76 -30.82
CA THR A 38 14.71 -5.23 -29.90
C THR A 38 15.31 -4.07 -29.10
N ILE A 39 14.97 -3.96 -27.81
CA ILE A 39 15.58 -2.99 -26.91
C ILE A 39 16.93 -3.56 -26.46
N GLN A 40 17.98 -3.14 -27.14
CA GLN A 40 19.33 -3.16 -26.59
C GLN A 40 19.33 -2.21 -25.37
N ALA A 41 19.66 -2.74 -24.20
CA ALA A 41 19.75 -1.95 -22.98
C ALA A 41 20.90 -0.95 -23.11
N ASP A 42 20.56 0.31 -23.39
CA ASP A 42 21.52 1.40 -23.40
C ASP A 42 21.79 1.86 -21.96
N THR A 43 22.98 1.56 -21.47
CA THR A 43 23.50 1.85 -20.12
C THR A 43 23.89 3.32 -19.89
N SER A 44 23.36 4.27 -20.66
CA SER A 44 23.52 5.68 -20.31
C SER A 44 22.63 5.99 -19.09
N ALA A 45 23.26 6.05 -17.92
CA ALA A 45 22.61 6.25 -16.64
C ALA A 45 21.65 7.46 -16.65
N ALA A 46 20.35 7.18 -16.60
CA ALA A 46 19.37 8.18 -16.19
C ALA A 46 19.66 8.56 -14.73
N PRO A 47 19.60 9.85 -14.34
CA PRO A 47 19.62 10.20 -12.94
C PRO A 47 18.41 9.53 -12.28
N VAL A 48 18.68 8.64 -11.33
CA VAL A 48 17.68 8.04 -10.44
C VAL A 48 17.05 9.17 -9.66
N VAL A 49 15.91 9.68 -10.14
CA VAL A 49 14.99 10.39 -9.25
C VAL A 49 14.54 9.32 -8.26
N ALA A 50 14.91 9.50 -6.99
CA ALA A 50 14.57 8.58 -5.93
C ALA A 50 13.10 8.19 -6.07
N PRO A 51 12.76 6.89 -6.05
CA PRO A 51 11.38 6.47 -6.06
C PRO A 51 10.64 7.24 -4.97
N ALA A 52 9.42 7.69 -5.25
CA ALA A 52 8.50 8.07 -4.19
C ALA A 52 8.54 6.95 -3.15
N ALA A 53 8.65 7.31 -1.87
CA ALA A 53 9.09 6.45 -0.76
C ALA A 53 8.27 5.16 -0.48
N GLY A 54 7.36 4.73 -1.37
CA GLY A 54 6.60 3.49 -1.30
C GLY A 54 7.03 2.39 -2.29
N ALA A 55 8.06 2.60 -3.10
CA ALA A 55 8.38 1.68 -4.21
C ALA A 55 9.20 0.42 -3.83
N ALA A 56 9.49 0.18 -2.55
CA ALA A 56 10.15 -1.04 -2.10
C ALA A 56 9.09 -2.05 -1.63
N GLY A 57 9.04 -3.24 -2.26
CA GLY A 57 8.12 -4.35 -1.92
C GLY A 57 8.34 -5.01 -0.54
N GLY A 58 8.81 -4.25 0.44
CA GLY A 58 8.70 -4.57 1.86
C GLY A 58 7.46 -3.87 2.42
N LEU A 59 6.77 -4.51 3.36
CA LEU A 59 5.71 -3.87 4.14
C LEU A 59 6.19 -2.47 4.59
N PRO A 60 5.46 -1.38 4.26
CA PRO A 60 5.81 -0.03 4.70
C PRO A 60 6.03 -0.02 6.21
N SER A 61 7.29 0.05 6.65
CA SER A 61 7.63 -0.19 8.06
C SER A 61 7.36 1.02 8.96
N SER A 62 7.19 2.21 8.35
CA SER A 62 7.04 3.50 9.04
C SER A 62 5.83 4.33 8.59
N GLU A 63 5.22 4.03 7.44
CA GLU A 63 4.17 4.87 6.82
C GLU A 63 2.77 4.63 7.43
N PHE A 64 2.59 3.50 8.12
CA PHE A 64 1.35 3.17 8.83
C PHE A 64 1.28 3.75 10.24
N GLU A 65 2.25 4.58 10.65
CA GLU A 65 1.92 5.56 11.69
C GLU A 65 0.95 6.56 11.08
N THR A 66 -0.34 6.22 11.20
CA THR A 66 -1.45 7.15 11.06
C THR A 66 -1.00 8.43 11.73
N TYR A 67 -0.68 9.46 10.94
CA TYR A 67 -0.55 10.81 11.48
C TYR A 67 -1.79 11.00 12.31
N THR A 68 -1.64 11.19 13.61
CA THR A 68 -2.75 11.24 14.56
C THR A 68 -3.72 12.32 14.11
N VAL A 69 -4.68 11.94 13.27
CA VAL A 69 -5.75 12.83 12.88
C VAL A 69 -6.53 12.99 14.17
N LYS A 70 -6.55 14.21 14.69
CA LYS A 70 -7.36 14.56 15.87
C LYS A 70 -8.76 13.98 15.69
N GLU A 71 -9.41 13.66 16.80
CA GLU A 71 -10.52 12.72 16.98
C GLU A 71 -11.65 12.69 15.93
N SER A 72 -11.82 13.72 15.10
CA SER A 72 -12.54 13.69 13.84
C SER A 72 -11.75 14.41 12.75
N GLY A 73 -11.27 13.71 11.73
CA GLY A 73 -10.68 14.40 10.60
C GLY A 73 -10.36 13.50 9.42
N THR A 74 -10.16 14.18 8.29
CA THR A 74 -9.65 13.63 7.05
C THR A 74 -8.43 14.45 6.69
N ARG A 75 -7.32 13.79 6.44
CA ARG A 75 -6.13 14.44 5.87
C ARG A 75 -5.92 13.91 4.47
N TYR A 76 -6.00 14.80 3.50
CA TYR A 76 -5.70 14.50 2.11
C TYR A 76 -4.52 15.36 1.67
N THR A 77 -3.60 14.76 0.94
CA THR A 77 -2.44 15.45 0.37
C THR A 77 -2.27 14.96 -1.05
N ALA A 78 -2.18 15.91 -1.97
CA ALA A 78 -1.92 15.66 -3.37
C ALA A 78 -0.67 16.42 -3.77
N THR A 79 0.21 15.77 -4.51
CA THR A 79 1.38 16.39 -5.12
C THR A 79 1.34 16.15 -6.62
N LEU A 80 1.83 17.16 -7.34
CA LEU A 80 1.99 17.13 -8.77
C LEU A 80 3.40 17.61 -9.07
N THR A 81 4.17 16.83 -9.81
CA THR A 81 5.52 17.20 -10.20
C THR A 81 5.71 16.86 -11.67
N GLY A 82 6.28 17.80 -12.42
CA GLY A 82 6.52 17.62 -13.84
C GLY A 82 7.85 18.24 -14.24
N ILE A 83 8.48 17.64 -15.23
CA ILE A 83 9.71 18.13 -15.85
C ILE A 83 9.47 18.08 -17.35
N TYR A 84 9.76 19.19 -18.01
CA TYR A 84 9.78 19.30 -19.45
C TYR A 84 11.16 19.79 -19.87
N THR A 85 11.82 19.08 -20.78
CA THR A 85 13.15 19.44 -21.27
C THR A 85 13.23 19.25 -22.76
N THR A 86 13.77 20.25 -23.45
CA THR A 86 14.01 20.26 -24.89
C THR A 86 15.47 20.62 -25.14
N GLY A 87 16.11 19.96 -26.10
CA GLY A 87 17.52 20.14 -26.42
C GLY A 87 18.03 18.94 -27.21
N THR A 88 19.14 18.33 -26.76
CA THR A 88 19.68 17.10 -27.36
C THR A 88 18.73 15.91 -27.24
N VAL A 89 17.90 15.88 -26.20
CA VAL A 89 16.94 14.81 -25.92
C VAL A 89 15.64 15.48 -25.45
N GLU A 90 14.52 15.10 -26.05
CA GLU A 90 13.20 15.57 -25.62
C GLU A 90 12.72 14.70 -24.46
N ARG A 91 12.44 15.30 -23.30
CA ARG A 91 11.94 14.58 -22.12
C ARG A 91 10.70 15.24 -21.54
N ILE A 92 9.68 14.43 -21.33
CA ILE A 92 8.47 14.81 -20.62
C ILE A 92 8.29 13.81 -19.49
N TYR A 93 8.33 14.29 -18.25
CA TYR A 93 8.06 13.47 -17.08
C TYR A 93 7.01 14.15 -16.23
N PHE A 94 6.09 13.35 -15.71
CA PHE A 94 4.99 13.79 -14.87
C PHE A 94 4.72 12.73 -13.81
N THR A 95 4.55 13.15 -12.57
CA THR A 95 4.10 12.30 -11.48
C THR A 95 3.05 13.00 -10.65
N THR A 96 2.05 12.23 -10.24
CA THR A 96 1.06 12.65 -9.25
C THR A 96 1.02 11.64 -8.12
N SER A 97 0.97 12.13 -6.89
CA SER A 97 0.82 11.30 -5.70
C SER A 97 -0.31 11.86 -4.85
N HIS A 98 -1.18 10.96 -4.40
CA HIS A 98 -2.33 11.23 -3.57
C HIS A 98 -2.20 10.35 -2.33
N THR A 99 -2.34 10.96 -1.16
CA THR A 99 -2.35 10.25 0.11
C THR A 99 -3.53 10.75 0.93
N GLY A 100 -4.34 9.82 1.43
CA GLY A 100 -5.55 10.12 2.18
C GLY A 100 -5.58 9.30 3.46
N ASN A 101 -5.67 9.97 4.61
CA ASN A 101 -5.91 9.34 5.91
C ASN A 101 -7.32 9.70 6.36
N PHE A 102 -8.26 8.78 6.17
CA PHE A 102 -9.68 8.99 6.46
C PHE A 102 -10.07 8.29 7.76
N LYS A 103 -10.67 9.01 8.71
CA LYS A 103 -11.33 8.41 9.87
C LYS A 103 -12.81 8.20 9.56
N LEU A 104 -13.17 7.01 9.10
CA LEU A 104 -14.55 6.68 8.70
C LEU A 104 -15.50 6.56 9.89
N SER A 105 -14.99 6.15 11.06
CA SER A 105 -15.78 6.08 12.29
C SER A 105 -14.88 6.16 13.53
N ARG A 106 -15.45 6.01 14.73
CA ARG A 106 -14.67 5.93 15.98
C ARG A 106 -13.58 4.84 15.95
N HIS A 107 -13.84 3.74 15.24
CA HIS A 107 -12.99 2.54 15.25
C HIS A 107 -12.34 2.25 13.89
N TRP A 108 -12.84 2.85 12.80
CA TRP A 108 -12.34 2.61 11.45
C TRP A 108 -11.46 3.75 10.97
N LEU A 109 -10.25 3.38 10.53
CA LEU A 109 -9.30 4.22 9.82
C LEU A 109 -9.10 3.64 8.43
N LEU A 110 -9.02 4.50 7.43
CA LEU A 110 -8.76 4.11 6.04
C LEU A 110 -7.64 5.01 5.50
N PRO A 111 -6.38 4.67 5.74
CA PRO A 111 -5.25 5.19 4.99
C PRO A 111 -5.27 4.63 3.56
N THR A 112 -5.04 5.52 2.61
CA THR A 112 -5.06 5.26 1.17
C THR A 112 -3.92 6.02 0.52
N SER A 113 -3.34 5.46 -0.52
CA SER A 113 -2.36 6.12 -1.37
C SER A 113 -2.60 5.72 -2.82
N LEU A 114 -2.39 6.68 -3.73
CA LEU A 114 -2.44 6.47 -5.16
C LEU A 114 -1.30 7.29 -5.77
N ALA A 115 -0.44 6.66 -6.54
CA ALA A 115 0.62 7.32 -7.28
C ALA A 115 0.55 6.91 -8.75
N TYR A 116 0.77 7.89 -9.62
CA TYR A 116 0.88 7.66 -11.05
C TYR A 116 2.09 8.42 -11.58
N SER A 117 2.95 7.75 -12.33
CA SER A 117 4.07 8.36 -13.04
C SER A 117 4.00 8.04 -14.53
N TYR A 118 4.44 9.00 -15.32
CA TYR A 118 4.46 8.92 -16.76
C TYR A 118 5.67 9.67 -17.30
N GLY A 119 6.44 9.00 -18.15
CA GLY A 119 7.67 9.51 -18.73
C GLY A 119 7.79 9.15 -20.21
N LYS A 120 8.03 10.15 -21.03
CA LYS A 120 8.40 10.02 -22.44
C LYS A 120 9.78 10.59 -22.69
N GLN A 121 10.55 9.90 -23.52
CA GLN A 121 11.82 10.37 -24.05
C GLN A 121 11.84 10.19 -25.57
N ASP A 122 12.13 11.26 -26.31
CA ASP A 122 12.21 11.28 -27.78
C ASP A 122 10.96 10.66 -28.45
N GLY A 123 9.78 11.00 -27.92
CA GLY A 123 8.49 10.46 -28.36
C GLY A 123 8.16 9.03 -27.87
N LEU A 124 9.15 8.27 -27.38
CA LEU A 124 8.98 6.91 -26.89
C LEU A 124 8.55 6.91 -25.42
N LEU A 125 7.58 6.06 -25.07
CA LEU A 125 7.20 5.82 -23.69
C LEU A 125 8.34 5.09 -22.98
N ARG A 126 8.87 5.69 -21.92
CA ARG A 126 9.90 5.09 -21.07
C ARG A 126 9.38 4.70 -19.70
N GLU A 127 8.39 5.42 -19.20
CA GLU A 127 7.85 5.19 -17.87
C GLU A 127 6.33 5.32 -17.88
N ARG A 128 5.68 4.33 -17.29
CA ARG A 128 4.26 4.35 -16.93
C ARG A 128 4.08 3.45 -15.72
N GLU A 129 3.84 4.07 -14.58
CA GLU A 129 3.61 3.38 -13.32
C GLU A 129 2.31 3.86 -12.68
N LEU A 130 1.51 2.92 -12.20
CA LEU A 130 0.33 3.16 -11.40
C LEU A 130 0.43 2.28 -10.16
N LEU A 131 0.45 2.90 -8.99
CA LEU A 131 0.49 2.24 -7.69
C LEU A 131 -0.69 2.72 -6.85
N GLY A 132 -1.45 1.81 -6.29
CA GLY A 132 -2.56 2.12 -5.39
C GLY A 132 -2.51 1.24 -4.16
N LEU A 133 -2.57 1.84 -2.97
CA LEU A 133 -2.52 1.16 -1.68
C LEU A 133 -3.73 1.57 -0.84
N LEU A 134 -4.38 0.60 -0.22
CA LEU A 134 -5.51 0.76 0.70
C LEU A 134 -5.23 -0.08 1.94
N THR A 135 -5.25 0.53 3.13
CA THR A 135 -4.94 -0.18 4.38
C THR A 135 -5.97 0.00 5.51
N PRO A 136 -7.23 -0.43 5.28
CA PRO A 136 -8.26 -0.29 6.29
C PRO A 136 -7.83 -0.91 7.62
N THR A 137 -7.99 -0.16 8.69
CA THR A 137 -7.66 -0.59 10.05
C THR A 137 -8.88 -0.42 10.93
N TYR A 138 -9.22 -1.46 11.69
CA TYR A 138 -10.24 -1.41 12.73
C TYR A 138 -9.59 -1.54 14.09
N GLN A 139 -9.87 -0.62 15.01
CA GLN A 139 -9.37 -0.69 16.38
C GLN A 139 -10.50 -0.55 17.38
N ARG A 140 -10.58 -1.49 18.33
CA ARG A 140 -11.51 -1.41 19.46
C ARG A 140 -10.84 -1.93 20.73
N GLY A 141 -10.68 -1.04 21.71
CA GLY A 141 -9.98 -1.36 22.95
C GLY A 141 -8.53 -1.77 22.67
N ARG A 142 -8.16 -2.97 23.12
CA ARG A 142 -6.82 -3.56 22.91
C ARG A 142 -6.66 -4.32 21.60
N VAL A 143 -7.75 -4.54 20.86
CA VAL A 143 -7.74 -5.33 19.61
C VAL A 143 -7.63 -4.41 18.40
N LYS A 144 -6.75 -4.76 17.46
CA LYS A 144 -6.56 -4.09 16.17
C LYS A 144 -6.67 -5.11 15.04
N TYR A 145 -7.38 -4.81 13.98
CA TYR A 145 -7.43 -5.60 12.75
C TYR A 145 -6.93 -4.75 11.59
N TYR A 146 -6.18 -5.38 10.71
CA TYR A 146 -5.52 -4.76 9.58
C TYR A 146 -5.95 -5.46 8.30
N LEU A 147 -6.28 -4.68 7.29
CA LEU A 147 -6.48 -5.13 5.93
C LEU A 147 -5.49 -4.38 5.03
N LEU A 148 -5.05 -5.02 3.96
CA LEU A 148 -4.20 -4.43 2.94
C LEU A 148 -4.73 -4.84 1.57
N GLY A 149 -4.82 -3.87 0.67
CA GLY A 149 -5.00 -4.08 -0.76
C GLY A 149 -4.05 -3.15 -1.48
N ASP A 150 -3.23 -3.71 -2.36
CA ASP A 150 -2.25 -2.99 -3.17
C ASP A 150 -2.38 -3.45 -4.63
N GLY A 151 -2.32 -2.49 -5.54
CA GLY A 151 -2.40 -2.72 -6.97
C GLY A 151 -1.31 -1.94 -7.68
N GLU A 152 -0.52 -2.64 -8.49
CA GLU A 152 0.62 -2.07 -9.21
C GLU A 152 0.56 -2.44 -10.70
N GLN A 153 0.87 -1.48 -11.57
CA GLN A 153 1.19 -1.68 -12.98
C GLN A 153 2.43 -0.85 -13.28
N SER A 154 3.48 -1.45 -13.82
CA SER A 154 4.74 -0.74 -14.07
C SER A 154 5.44 -1.30 -15.29
N ASN A 155 5.63 -0.46 -16.31
CA ASN A 155 6.42 -0.85 -17.49
C ASN A 155 7.92 -1.02 -17.13
N LEU A 156 8.46 -0.16 -16.24
CA LEU A 156 9.87 -0.19 -15.83
C LEU A 156 10.27 -1.49 -15.13
N ARG A 157 9.34 -2.08 -14.38
CA ARG A 157 9.55 -3.35 -13.66
C ARG A 157 9.08 -4.57 -14.45
N ALA A 158 8.67 -4.37 -15.70
CA ALA A 158 7.99 -5.35 -16.52
C ALA A 158 6.77 -6.00 -15.83
N ILE A 159 6.07 -5.27 -14.96
CA ILE A 159 4.87 -5.75 -14.25
C ILE A 159 3.64 -5.34 -15.07
N ALA A 160 2.97 -6.33 -15.67
CA ALA A 160 1.71 -6.12 -16.37
C ALA A 160 0.61 -5.78 -15.36
N ARG A 161 0.55 -6.54 -14.27
CA ARG A 161 -0.35 -6.31 -13.15
C ARG A 161 0.18 -7.03 -11.91
N ARG A 162 0.17 -6.35 -10.78
CA ARG A 162 0.44 -6.96 -9.47
C ARG A 162 -0.68 -6.59 -8.52
N PHE A 163 -1.12 -7.57 -7.77
CA PHE A 163 -2.11 -7.41 -6.73
C PHE A 163 -1.57 -8.03 -5.45
N VAL A 164 -1.54 -7.24 -4.38
CA VAL A 164 -1.20 -7.73 -3.06
C VAL A 164 -2.39 -7.53 -2.16
N MET A 165 -2.82 -8.60 -1.49
CA MET A 165 -3.84 -8.54 -0.46
C MET A 165 -3.27 -9.04 0.85
N GLY A 166 -3.76 -8.50 1.96
CA GLY A 166 -3.34 -8.96 3.26
C GLY A 166 -4.38 -8.73 4.34
N VAL A 167 -4.28 -9.54 5.38
CA VAL A 167 -5.11 -9.46 6.56
C VAL A 167 -4.26 -9.75 7.79
N GLY A 168 -4.54 -9.05 8.87
CA GLY A 168 -3.87 -9.31 10.14
C GLY A 168 -4.66 -8.86 11.34
N GLY A 169 -4.18 -9.31 12.49
CA GLY A 169 -4.73 -9.01 13.80
C GLY A 169 -3.62 -8.61 14.75
N GLY A 170 -3.94 -7.73 15.69
CA GLY A 170 -3.02 -7.26 16.71
C GLY A 170 -3.72 -7.12 18.04
N TYR A 171 -2.94 -7.29 19.09
CA TYR A 171 -3.37 -7.15 20.46
C TYR A 171 -2.35 -6.32 21.25
N THR A 172 -2.86 -5.30 21.93
CA THR A 172 -2.07 -4.51 22.89
C THR A 172 -2.00 -5.27 24.21
N LEU A 173 -0.84 -5.88 24.48
CA LEU A 173 -0.56 -6.65 25.68
C LEU A 173 -0.52 -5.75 26.91
N TYR A 174 0.19 -4.61 26.79
CA TYR A 174 0.37 -3.65 27.87
C TYR A 174 0.08 -2.25 27.36
N ALA A 175 -0.66 -1.48 28.15
CA ALA A 175 -0.90 -0.07 27.92
C ALA A 175 -1.04 0.64 29.27
N ASP A 176 -0.30 1.72 29.47
CA ASP A 176 -0.29 2.49 30.72
C ASP A 176 -0.61 3.98 30.48
N THR A 177 -0.96 4.66 31.56
CA THR A 177 -1.20 6.11 31.67
C THR A 177 -0.02 6.96 31.17
N LEU A 178 1.21 6.47 31.33
CA LEU A 178 2.43 7.09 30.81
C LEU A 178 2.66 6.88 29.31
N ARG A 179 1.65 6.37 28.57
CA ARG A 179 1.72 6.01 27.14
C ARG A 179 2.76 4.94 26.82
N ASN A 180 3.08 4.11 27.81
CA ASN A 180 3.83 2.88 27.58
C ASN A 180 2.90 1.89 26.89
N GLU A 181 3.34 1.32 25.77
CA GLU A 181 2.55 0.36 25.01
C GLU A 181 3.43 -0.80 24.56
N VAL A 182 2.96 -2.03 24.73
CA VAL A 182 3.52 -3.22 24.10
C VAL A 182 2.41 -3.90 23.33
N SER A 183 2.61 -4.11 22.04
CA SER A 183 1.61 -4.68 21.14
C SER A 183 2.23 -5.74 20.25
N LEU A 184 1.53 -6.86 20.12
CA LEU A 184 1.89 -7.96 19.25
C LEU A 184 0.88 -7.99 18.10
N SER A 185 1.34 -8.26 16.89
CA SER A 185 0.49 -8.37 15.71
C SER A 185 0.99 -9.45 14.77
N GLN A 186 0.07 -10.10 14.08
CA GLN A 186 0.32 -11.07 13.04
C GLN A 186 -0.35 -10.58 11.76
N PHE A 187 0.35 -10.70 10.64
CA PHE A 187 -0.12 -10.31 9.33
C PHE A 187 0.15 -11.42 8.32
N PHE A 188 -0.80 -11.65 7.42
CA PHE A 188 -0.70 -12.56 6.29
C PHE A 188 -0.88 -11.76 5.01
N LEU A 189 -0.06 -12.06 4.02
CA LEU A 189 -0.04 -11.42 2.72
C LEU A 189 -0.12 -12.49 1.65
N PHE A 190 -0.79 -12.16 0.57
CA PHE A 190 -0.75 -12.90 -0.66
C PHE A 190 -0.47 -11.91 -1.78
N GLU A 191 0.61 -12.15 -2.49
CA GLU A 191 1.01 -11.39 -3.66
C GLU A 191 0.79 -12.24 -4.91
N HIS A 192 0.15 -11.67 -5.92
CA HIS A 192 0.00 -12.24 -7.25
C HIS A 192 0.53 -11.23 -8.27
N THR A 193 1.57 -11.61 -9.00
CA THR A 193 2.27 -10.75 -9.94
C THR A 193 2.29 -11.41 -11.32
N ASP A 194 1.74 -10.69 -12.30
CA ASP A 194 1.78 -11.00 -13.72
C ASP A 194 2.77 -10.05 -14.41
N TYR A 195 3.81 -10.60 -15.04
CA TYR A 195 4.84 -9.85 -15.74
C TYR A 195 4.50 -9.76 -17.24
N LEU A 196 4.99 -8.70 -17.92
CA LEU A 196 4.76 -8.47 -19.35
C LEU A 196 5.24 -9.62 -20.26
N GLY A 197 6.12 -10.48 -19.76
CA GLY A 197 6.57 -11.70 -20.44
C GLY A 197 5.73 -12.96 -20.19
N GLY A 198 4.56 -12.84 -19.54
CA GLY A 198 3.69 -13.97 -19.19
C GLY A 198 4.20 -14.82 -18.02
N LEU A 199 5.22 -14.36 -17.32
CA LEU A 199 5.67 -14.98 -16.07
C LEU A 199 4.66 -14.65 -14.98
N LEU A 200 4.24 -15.66 -14.24
CA LEU A 200 3.33 -15.54 -13.11
C LEU A 200 4.06 -15.91 -11.83
N ARG A 201 3.92 -15.08 -10.81
CA ARG A 201 4.53 -15.31 -9.50
C ARG A 201 3.51 -15.09 -8.39
N GLU A 202 3.37 -16.10 -7.54
CA GLU A 202 2.54 -16.03 -6.34
C GLU A 202 3.43 -16.17 -5.10
N VAL A 203 3.24 -15.28 -4.13
CA VAL A 203 4.08 -15.27 -2.92
C VAL A 203 3.18 -15.05 -1.70
N PRO A 204 2.82 -16.13 -0.96
CA PRO A 204 2.22 -15.98 0.36
C PRO A 204 3.29 -15.52 1.35
N ARG A 205 3.01 -14.58 2.24
CA ARG A 205 3.94 -14.21 3.32
C ARG A 205 3.19 -14.16 4.64
N SER A 206 3.90 -14.48 5.71
CA SER A 206 3.41 -14.22 7.06
C SER A 206 4.44 -13.40 7.82
N SER A 207 3.98 -12.51 8.69
CA SER A 207 4.87 -11.71 9.51
C SER A 207 4.28 -11.48 10.89
N THR A 208 5.06 -11.77 11.92
CA THR A 208 4.77 -11.39 13.30
C THR A 208 5.53 -10.12 13.63
N ARG A 209 4.88 -9.18 14.30
CA ARG A 209 5.42 -7.87 14.65
C ARG A 209 5.16 -7.58 16.13
N LEU A 210 6.23 -7.25 16.86
CA LEU A 210 6.18 -6.74 18.22
C LEU A 210 6.56 -5.26 18.21
N LYS A 211 5.64 -4.38 18.56
CA LYS A 211 5.88 -2.93 18.74
C LYS A 211 5.86 -2.60 20.23
N PHE A 212 6.88 -1.90 20.70
CA PHE A 212 6.93 -1.40 22.06
C PHE A 212 7.31 0.09 22.11
N ARG A 213 6.75 0.78 23.10
CA ARG A 213 7.04 2.15 23.47
C ARG A 213 7.14 2.21 24.99
N LEU A 214 8.30 2.59 25.50
CA LEU A 214 8.60 2.66 26.93
C LEU A 214 9.17 4.05 27.22
N GLY A 215 8.49 4.79 28.09
CA GLY A 215 8.85 6.12 28.54
C GLY A 215 9.13 6.12 30.04
N LYS A 216 10.22 6.78 30.44
CA LYS A 216 10.53 7.07 31.84
C LYS A 216 11.15 8.47 31.94
N GLY A 217 10.41 9.40 32.54
CA GLY A 217 10.81 10.82 32.60
C GLY A 217 10.90 11.44 31.19
N PRO A 218 12.00 12.13 30.83
CA PRO A 218 12.17 12.73 29.52
C PRO A 218 12.57 11.72 28.42
N VAL A 219 12.91 10.48 28.80
CA VAL A 219 13.42 9.47 27.87
C VAL A 219 12.28 8.61 27.34
N VAL A 220 12.20 8.49 26.02
CA VAL A 220 11.26 7.59 25.33
C VAL A 220 12.04 6.64 24.44
N LEU A 221 11.86 5.35 24.69
CA LEU A 221 12.38 4.25 23.89
C LEU A 221 11.25 3.65 23.06
N THR A 222 11.41 3.64 21.75
CA THR A 222 10.48 3.00 20.82
C THR A 222 11.21 1.95 20.02
N GLY A 223 10.61 0.78 19.89
CA GLY A 223 11.20 -0.29 19.11
C GLY A 223 10.15 -1.16 18.45
N LEU A 224 10.65 -1.86 17.44
CA LEU A 224 9.86 -2.60 16.51
C LEU A 224 10.65 -3.82 16.06
N VAL A 225 10.14 -5.00 16.38
CA VAL A 225 10.75 -6.27 16.02
C VAL A 225 9.82 -7.00 15.05
N PHE A 226 10.40 -7.53 13.98
CA PHE A 226 9.70 -8.32 12.98
C PHE A 226 10.26 -9.72 12.93
N TYR A 227 9.38 -10.70 12.82
CA TYR A 227 9.70 -12.08 12.48
C TYR A 227 8.95 -12.44 11.21
N GLN A 228 9.70 -12.77 10.16
CA GLN A 228 9.19 -13.16 8.86
C GLN A 228 9.77 -14.53 8.54
N PRO A 229 9.04 -15.63 8.77
CA PRO A 229 9.52 -16.95 8.37
C PRO A 229 9.72 -16.95 6.85
N SER A 230 10.90 -17.40 6.42
CA SER A 230 11.17 -17.61 4.99
C SER A 230 10.21 -18.68 4.48
N LEU A 231 9.57 -18.42 3.35
CA LEU A 231 9.00 -19.51 2.55
C LEU A 231 10.18 -20.39 2.14
N GLN A 232 10.15 -21.66 2.51
CA GLN A 232 11.00 -22.66 1.86
C GLN A 232 10.30 -22.98 0.53
N ASP A 233 11.06 -22.88 -0.55
CA ASP A 233 10.67 -23.37 -1.88
C ASP A 233 10.53 -24.90 -1.87
#